data_AF-A0A673CP08-F1
#
_entry.id   AF-A0A673CP08-F1
#
_cell.length_a   1.000
_cell.length_b   1.000
_cell.length_c   1.000
_cell.angle_alpha   90.00
_cell.angle_beta   90.00
_cell.angle_gamma   90.00
#
_symmetry.space_group_name_H-M   'P 1'
#
loop_
_entity.id
_entity.type
_entity.pdbx_description
1 polymer ?
#
loop_
_entity_poly.entity_id
_entity_poly.type
_entity_poly.pdbx_seq_one_letter_code
_entity_poly.pdbx_strand_id
1 'polypeptide(L)'
;MNSDSEEQEDELLALCSIYDSDEFIRNESKAAGEFRVSVELRKDFTVTLTEGETLTQYDLSFLPPLHLTFELPEDYPSTSPPSFTLTCCWLTQAQLSALGTQLIDLYQSTGGAVVLFSWVQFLKEEALGFLDIQTRLEIPSIEHSALFSNKENQTANLSTLILTPAQALLSQLLIHDATQKEKVFYTTVFDCGVCFMCWLGSECVQIPQCGHVFCRSCLTEFCRLQITEGNVRDITCPQADCDATPTPAQVRSLVGEELFNRFDRLLLQSTLDYMSDVSYCPRRSCGSVVIVEKSGSMAMCSVCSYAFCVLCKKTYHGTEDCQKMNKDRRRLLESRYGRCNLVVTMESRLSQEWIAVTCKNCPYCFSRIEKNGGCNRMTCSRCSRQFCWACLTKLTYENNHQHFSHDSPCTIWAWS
;
A
#
# COMPACT_ATOMS: atom_id res chain seq x y z
N MET A 1 39.73 45.96 -13.61
CA MET A 1 39.02 44.68 -13.58
C MET A 1 39.30 44.03 -14.92
N ASN A 2 39.82 42.80 -14.93
CA ASN A 2 39.98 42.05 -16.18
C ASN A 2 38.58 41.82 -16.76
N SER A 3 38.39 42.00 -18.07
CA SER A 3 37.13 41.68 -18.78
C SER A 3 36.65 40.27 -18.40
N ASP A 4 37.60 39.34 -18.33
CA ASP A 4 37.41 37.95 -17.92
C ASP A 4 36.77 37.80 -16.53
N SER A 5 37.17 38.62 -15.55
CA SER A 5 36.62 38.54 -14.19
C SER A 5 35.20 39.07 -14.09
N GLU A 6 34.82 40.04 -14.94
CA GLU A 6 33.44 40.53 -15.01
C GLU A 6 32.55 39.48 -15.70
N GLU A 7 33.04 38.88 -16.79
CA GLU A 7 32.33 37.81 -17.51
C GLU A 7 32.14 36.54 -16.65
N GLN A 8 33.12 36.17 -15.82
CA GLN A 8 32.99 35.10 -14.83
C GLN A 8 31.87 35.33 -13.82
N GLU A 9 31.82 36.54 -13.26
CA GLU A 9 30.83 36.89 -12.26
C GLU A 9 29.43 36.91 -12.88
N ASP A 10 29.31 37.47 -14.08
CA ASP A 10 28.05 37.50 -14.84
C ASP A 10 27.57 36.09 -15.20
N GLU A 11 28.46 35.17 -15.59
CA GLU A 11 28.12 33.77 -15.83
C GLU A 11 27.59 33.11 -14.55
N LEU A 12 28.29 33.25 -13.43
CA LEU A 12 27.89 32.67 -12.14
C LEU A 12 26.55 33.22 -11.64
N LEU A 13 26.30 34.53 -11.81
CA LEU A 13 25.04 35.17 -11.44
C LEU A 13 23.88 34.69 -12.33
N ALA A 14 24.12 34.53 -13.63
CA ALA A 14 23.15 33.95 -14.54
C ALA A 14 22.79 32.52 -14.13
N LEU A 15 23.80 31.69 -13.81
CA LEU A 15 23.59 30.31 -13.36
C LEU A 15 22.80 30.23 -12.05
N CYS A 16 23.09 31.09 -11.07
CA CYS A 16 22.29 31.20 -9.83
C CYS A 16 20.83 31.59 -10.07
N SER A 17 20.52 32.23 -11.21
CA SER A 17 19.16 32.63 -11.56
C SER A 17 18.42 31.55 -12.37
N ILE A 18 19.15 30.69 -13.06
CA ILE A 18 18.61 29.61 -13.90
C ILE A 18 18.35 28.35 -13.08
N TYR A 19 19.27 28.01 -12.17
CA TYR A 19 19.26 26.75 -11.42
C TYR A 19 18.90 26.98 -9.95
N ASP A 20 18.13 26.05 -9.39
CA ASP A 20 17.79 26.07 -7.97
C ASP A 20 19.01 25.71 -7.11
N SER A 21 18.96 26.04 -5.81
CA SER A 21 20.05 25.77 -4.85
C SER A 21 20.39 24.28 -4.68
N ASP A 22 19.49 23.39 -5.10
CA ASP A 22 19.72 21.94 -5.10
C ASP A 22 20.53 21.46 -6.31
N GLU A 23 20.52 22.23 -7.42
CA GLU A 23 21.18 21.91 -8.69
C GLU A 23 22.53 22.61 -8.83
N PHE A 24 22.67 23.84 -8.34
CA PHE A 24 23.92 24.60 -8.40
C PHE A 24 24.31 25.16 -7.02
N ILE A 25 25.54 24.85 -6.60
CA ILE A 25 26.13 25.35 -5.36
C ILE A 25 27.37 26.16 -5.71
N ARG A 26 27.27 27.48 -5.57
CA ARG A 26 28.39 28.42 -5.75
C ARG A 26 29.25 28.47 -4.49
N ASN A 27 30.57 28.46 -4.65
CA ASN A 27 31.49 28.79 -3.57
C ASN A 27 31.64 30.31 -3.48
N GLU A 28 31.26 30.93 -2.36
CA GLU A 28 31.36 32.39 -2.20
C GLU A 28 32.81 32.89 -2.04
N SER A 29 33.74 31.99 -1.68
CA SER A 29 35.14 32.35 -1.39
C SER A 29 36.09 32.21 -2.58
N LYS A 30 35.65 31.54 -3.66
CA LYS A 30 36.46 31.24 -4.86
C LYS A 30 35.57 31.28 -6.10
N ALA A 31 36.14 31.52 -7.28
CA ALA A 31 35.43 31.34 -8.55
C ALA A 31 35.25 29.83 -8.87
N ALA A 32 34.51 29.13 -8.02
CA ALA A 32 34.31 27.68 -8.08
C ALA A 32 32.86 27.33 -7.75
N GLY A 33 32.41 26.16 -8.22
CA GLY A 33 31.06 25.68 -7.96
C GLY A 33 30.89 24.19 -8.19
N GLU A 34 29.75 23.68 -7.76
CA GLU A 34 29.31 22.31 -8.00
C GLU A 34 27.94 22.32 -8.70
N PHE A 35 27.82 21.57 -9.79
CA PHE A 35 26.57 21.26 -10.45
C PHE A 35 26.15 19.81 -10.17
N ARG A 36 24.88 19.62 -9.86
CA ARG A 36 24.21 18.32 -9.78
C ARG A 36 23.27 18.18 -10.97
N VAL A 37 23.78 17.58 -12.04
CA VAL A 37 23.06 17.49 -13.31
C VAL A 37 22.23 16.21 -13.35
N SER A 38 20.92 16.34 -13.23
CA SER A 38 19.98 15.24 -13.47
C SER A 38 19.75 15.06 -14.96
N VAL A 39 20.15 13.91 -15.49
CA VAL A 39 20.05 13.59 -16.91
C VAL A 39 18.61 13.29 -17.30
N GLU A 40 18.19 13.76 -18.47
CA GLU A 40 16.86 13.46 -19.01
C GLU A 40 16.82 12.04 -19.59
N LEU A 41 15.97 11.20 -18.99
CA LEU A 41 15.74 9.84 -19.46
C LEU A 41 14.59 9.81 -20.47
N ARG A 42 14.75 8.98 -21.50
CA ARG A 42 13.64 8.63 -22.39
C ARG A 42 12.59 7.81 -21.65
N LYS A 43 11.35 7.82 -22.15
CA LYS A 43 10.30 6.92 -21.67
C LYS A 43 10.77 5.46 -21.83
N ASP A 44 10.47 4.63 -20.84
CA ASP A 44 10.82 3.20 -20.80
C ASP A 44 12.31 2.89 -20.61
N PHE A 45 13.03 3.71 -19.84
CA PHE A 45 14.43 3.44 -19.49
C PHE A 45 14.55 2.29 -18.48
N THR A 46 15.45 1.34 -18.74
CA THR A 46 15.59 0.13 -17.94
C THR A 46 17.02 -0.10 -17.48
N VAL A 47 17.18 -0.60 -16.27
CA VAL A 47 18.48 -0.99 -15.71
C VAL A 47 18.50 -2.50 -15.58
N THR A 48 19.57 -3.12 -16.08
CA THR A 48 19.76 -4.56 -16.02
C THR A 48 21.00 -4.92 -15.23
N LEU A 49 20.84 -5.89 -14.32
CA LEU A 49 21.93 -6.51 -13.59
C LEU A 49 21.98 -7.99 -13.95
N THR A 50 23.16 -8.46 -14.38
CA THR A 50 23.39 -9.83 -14.86
C THR A 50 24.20 -10.62 -13.84
N GLU A 51 23.55 -11.35 -12.94
CA GLU A 51 24.25 -12.19 -11.96
C GLU A 51 24.28 -13.64 -12.45
N GLY A 52 25.44 -14.09 -12.94
CA GLY A 52 25.59 -15.42 -13.53
C GLY A 52 24.68 -15.64 -14.73
N GLU A 53 23.71 -16.55 -14.61
CA GLU A 53 22.69 -16.84 -15.64
C GLU A 53 21.40 -16.02 -15.48
N THR A 54 21.26 -15.27 -14.38
CA THR A 54 20.02 -14.51 -14.09
C THR A 54 20.16 -13.06 -14.52
N LEU A 55 19.27 -12.62 -15.41
CA LEU A 55 19.13 -11.22 -15.80
C LEU A 55 17.92 -10.63 -15.09
N THR A 56 18.17 -9.62 -14.25
CA THR A 56 17.12 -8.84 -13.59
C THR A 56 17.00 -7.49 -14.26
N GLN A 57 15.77 -7.04 -14.52
CA GLN A 57 15.47 -5.79 -15.21
C GLN A 57 14.51 -4.94 -14.37
N TYR A 58 14.80 -3.65 -14.26
CA TYR A 58 14.00 -2.67 -13.52
C TYR A 58 13.77 -1.42 -14.36
N ASP A 59 12.56 -0.86 -14.30
CA ASP A 59 12.21 0.37 -15.01
C ASP A 59 12.52 1.59 -14.13
N LEU A 60 13.32 2.51 -14.64
CA LEU A 60 13.67 3.76 -13.96
C LEU A 60 13.09 4.96 -14.70
N SER A 61 12.70 5.98 -13.95
CA SER A 61 12.30 7.29 -14.46
C SER A 61 13.30 8.39 -14.07
N PHE A 62 14.14 8.14 -13.07
CA PHE A 62 15.19 9.08 -12.63
C PHE A 62 16.51 8.35 -12.31
N LEU A 63 17.63 8.91 -12.74
CA LEU A 63 18.99 8.47 -12.36
C LEU A 63 19.60 9.47 -11.37
N PRO A 64 20.52 9.03 -10.48
CA PRO A 64 21.31 9.93 -9.65
C PRO A 64 22.04 10.97 -10.49
N PRO A 65 22.16 12.22 -10.00
CA PRO A 65 22.77 13.30 -10.76
C PRO A 65 24.26 13.06 -11.00
N LEU A 66 24.76 13.58 -12.12
CA LEU A 66 26.19 13.77 -12.38
C LEU A 66 26.68 14.95 -11.55
N HIS A 67 27.78 14.78 -10.85
CA HIS A 67 28.40 15.86 -10.10
C HIS A 67 29.55 16.43 -10.92
N LEU A 68 29.39 17.68 -11.35
CA LEU A 68 30.42 18.47 -12.03
C LEU A 68 30.92 19.54 -11.06
N THR A 69 32.12 19.36 -10.53
CA THR A 69 32.80 20.40 -9.74
C THR A 69 33.77 21.14 -10.63
N PHE A 70 33.78 22.47 -10.58
CA PHE A 70 34.69 23.28 -11.38
C PHE A 70 35.34 24.41 -10.58
N GLU A 71 36.52 24.84 -11.02
CA GLU A 71 37.23 26.03 -10.54
C GLU A 71 37.73 26.81 -11.77
N LEU A 72 37.35 28.10 -11.81
CA LEU A 72 37.63 29.03 -12.90
C LEU A 72 39.00 29.69 -12.67
N PRO A 73 39.94 29.60 -13.63
CA PRO A 73 41.19 30.33 -13.56
C PRO A 73 41.00 31.83 -13.85
N GLU A 74 41.95 32.68 -13.45
CA GLU A 74 41.85 34.14 -13.64
C GLU A 74 41.77 34.58 -15.12
N ASP A 75 42.25 33.73 -16.04
CA ASP A 75 42.32 34.00 -17.49
C ASP A 75 41.17 33.35 -18.29
N TYR A 76 40.13 32.83 -17.62
CA TYR A 76 38.90 32.32 -18.25
C TYR A 76 37.87 33.45 -18.40
N PRO A 77 37.12 33.57 -19.50
CA PRO A 77 36.97 32.62 -20.61
C PRO A 77 37.95 32.78 -21.78
N SER A 78 38.79 33.83 -21.79
CA SER A 78 39.60 34.18 -22.97
C SER A 78 40.71 33.18 -23.33
N THR A 79 41.39 32.58 -22.33
CA THR A 79 42.67 31.88 -22.58
C THR A 79 42.68 30.42 -22.14
N SER A 80 42.07 30.10 -21.00
CA SER A 80 42.14 28.75 -20.42
C SER A 80 40.77 28.23 -19.99
N PRO A 81 40.48 26.93 -20.19
CA PRO A 81 39.21 26.34 -19.78
C PRO A 81 39.10 26.22 -18.25
N PRO A 82 37.87 26.09 -17.72
CA PRO A 82 37.66 25.73 -16.33
C PRO A 82 38.36 24.42 -15.98
N SER A 83 39.01 24.36 -14.82
CA SER A 83 39.42 23.08 -14.24
C SER A 83 38.18 22.39 -13.70
N PHE A 84 37.97 21.12 -14.03
CA PHE A 84 36.76 20.40 -13.61
C PHE A 84 37.02 18.95 -13.22
N THR A 85 36.12 18.40 -12.41
CA THR A 85 36.05 16.99 -12.08
C THR A 85 34.62 16.52 -12.25
N LEU A 86 34.44 15.45 -13.03
CA LEU A 86 33.16 14.77 -13.24
C LEU A 86 33.12 13.49 -12.41
N THR A 87 32.09 13.34 -11.59
CA THR A 87 31.85 12.10 -10.82
C THR A 87 30.43 11.61 -10.99
N CYS A 88 30.28 10.29 -11.07
CA CYS A 88 29.00 9.63 -11.28
C CYS A 88 29.10 8.19 -10.74
N CYS A 89 28.07 7.72 -10.04
CA CYS A 89 28.06 6.37 -9.49
C CYS A 89 27.74 5.29 -10.55
N TRP A 90 27.07 5.66 -11.65
CA TRP A 90 26.54 4.73 -12.64
C TRP A 90 27.29 4.74 -13.98
N LEU A 91 28.28 5.61 -14.16
CA LEU A 91 29.17 5.62 -15.32
C LEU A 91 30.54 5.01 -15.01
N THR A 92 31.14 4.40 -16.02
CA THR A 92 32.52 3.91 -15.93
C THR A 92 33.53 5.06 -16.08
N GLN A 93 34.76 4.85 -15.59
CA GLN A 93 35.84 5.84 -15.73
C GLN A 93 36.14 6.19 -17.20
N ALA A 94 36.02 5.22 -18.11
CA ALA A 94 36.20 5.44 -19.54
C ALA A 94 35.12 6.38 -20.11
N GLN A 95 33.85 6.16 -19.75
CA GLN A 95 32.74 7.02 -20.17
C GLN A 95 32.86 8.44 -19.59
N LEU A 96 33.26 8.57 -18.32
CA LEU A 96 33.52 9.88 -17.71
C LEU A 96 34.68 10.62 -18.41
N SER A 97 35.75 9.92 -18.78
CA SER A 97 36.86 10.51 -19.52
C SER A 97 36.46 10.94 -20.94
N ALA A 98 35.57 10.21 -21.60
CA ALA A 98 35.03 10.56 -22.90
C ALA A 98 34.15 11.82 -22.82
N LEU A 99 33.26 11.90 -21.83
CA LEU A 99 32.47 13.12 -21.56
C LEU A 99 33.39 14.30 -21.24
N GLY A 100 34.42 14.12 -20.41
CA GLY A 100 35.39 15.17 -20.10
C GLY A 100 36.12 15.70 -21.34
N THR A 101 36.48 14.82 -22.27
CA THR A 101 37.08 15.23 -23.55
C THR A 101 36.11 16.06 -24.37
N GLN A 102 34.85 15.64 -24.45
CA GLN A 102 33.79 16.37 -25.16
C GLN A 102 33.52 17.75 -24.53
N LEU A 103 33.58 17.90 -23.20
CA LEU A 103 33.46 19.21 -22.54
C LEU A 103 34.59 20.17 -22.94
N ILE A 104 35.82 19.66 -23.05
CA ILE A 104 36.97 20.45 -23.52
C ILE A 104 36.77 20.87 -24.98
N ASP A 105 36.28 19.97 -25.84
CA ASP A 105 36.00 20.27 -27.25
C ASP A 105 34.88 21.32 -27.39
N LEU A 106 33.84 21.26 -26.55
CA LEU A 106 32.79 22.28 -26.49
C LEU A 106 33.38 23.65 -26.12
N TYR A 107 34.34 23.72 -25.18
CA TYR A 107 35.01 24.97 -24.88
C TYR A 107 35.81 25.51 -26.06
N GLN A 108 36.57 24.66 -26.75
CA GLN A 108 37.32 25.07 -27.94
C GLN A 108 36.41 25.60 -29.05
N SER A 109 35.22 25.01 -29.22
CA SER A 109 34.22 25.47 -30.20
C SER A 109 33.60 26.83 -29.87
N THR A 110 33.61 27.20 -28.58
CA THR A 110 33.01 28.45 -28.09
C THR A 110 33.92 29.66 -28.32
N GLY A 111 35.22 29.44 -28.56
CA GLY A 111 36.12 30.48 -29.09
C GLY A 111 36.42 31.63 -28.13
N GLY A 112 36.45 31.37 -26.82
CA GLY A 112 36.79 32.36 -25.79
C GLY A 112 35.59 33.01 -25.08
N ALA A 113 34.40 32.41 -25.18
CA ALA A 113 33.23 32.80 -24.38
C ALA A 113 32.93 31.76 -23.29
N VAL A 114 32.01 32.12 -22.40
CA VAL A 114 31.52 31.33 -21.26
C VAL A 114 30.89 29.99 -21.68
N VAL A 115 31.12 28.91 -20.91
CA VAL A 115 30.80 27.53 -21.33
C VAL A 115 30.04 26.68 -20.32
N LEU A 116 29.91 27.12 -19.06
CA LEU A 116 29.33 26.28 -18.00
C LEU A 116 27.88 25.92 -18.28
N PHE A 117 27.09 26.87 -18.82
CA PHE A 117 25.71 26.59 -19.23
C PHE A 117 25.66 25.52 -20.33
N SER A 118 26.50 25.65 -21.36
CA SER A 118 26.59 24.70 -22.46
C SER A 118 27.04 23.31 -21.98
N TRP A 119 27.98 23.25 -21.03
CA TRP A 119 28.41 22.00 -20.40
C TRP A 119 27.25 21.31 -19.67
N VAL A 120 26.50 22.04 -18.84
CA VAL A 120 25.36 21.49 -18.11
C VAL A 120 24.26 21.04 -19.07
N GLN A 121 23.95 21.83 -20.11
CA GLN A 121 22.96 21.47 -21.11
C GLN A 121 23.35 20.18 -21.85
N PHE A 122 24.59 20.09 -22.31
CA PHE A 122 25.10 18.87 -22.95
C PHE A 122 25.01 17.66 -22.02
N LEU A 123 25.41 17.81 -20.74
CA LEU A 123 25.33 16.73 -19.76
C LEU A 123 23.88 16.29 -19.46
N LYS A 124 22.94 17.22 -19.54
CA LYS A 124 21.52 16.96 -19.26
C LYS A 124 20.81 16.27 -20.43
N GLU A 125 21.02 16.75 -21.65
CA GLU A 125 20.20 16.38 -22.83
C GLU A 125 20.93 15.41 -23.78
N GLU A 126 22.24 15.52 -23.91
CA GLU A 126 23.01 14.85 -24.97
C GLU A 126 23.98 13.76 -24.47
N ALA A 127 24.38 13.79 -23.20
CA ALA A 127 25.37 12.87 -22.66
C ALA A 127 25.02 11.39 -22.85
N LEU A 128 23.75 11.01 -22.68
CA LEU A 128 23.31 9.62 -22.91
C LEU A 128 23.37 9.22 -24.38
N GLY A 129 22.99 10.13 -25.27
CA GLY A 129 23.10 9.92 -26.72
C GLY A 129 24.55 9.78 -27.15
N PHE A 130 25.45 10.59 -26.59
CA PHE A 130 26.88 10.54 -26.85
C PHE A 130 27.52 9.23 -26.34
N LEU A 131 27.09 8.73 -25.20
CA LEU A 131 27.57 7.47 -24.62
C LEU A 131 26.89 6.22 -25.22
N ASP A 132 25.99 6.39 -26.19
CA ASP A 132 25.14 5.35 -26.79
C ASP A 132 24.28 4.58 -25.77
N ILE A 133 23.92 5.23 -24.66
CA ILE A 133 23.03 4.68 -23.62
C ILE A 133 21.61 5.15 -23.92
N GLN A 134 20.88 4.42 -24.78
CA GLN A 134 19.59 4.91 -25.26
C GLN A 134 18.40 4.56 -24.36
N THR A 135 18.25 3.29 -23.98
CA THR A 135 17.10 2.79 -23.19
C THR A 135 17.50 1.76 -22.13
N ARG A 136 18.77 1.36 -22.11
CA ARG A 136 19.28 0.33 -21.21
C ARG A 136 20.62 0.74 -20.62
N LEU A 137 20.73 0.64 -19.30
CA LEU A 137 22.00 0.68 -18.59
C LEU A 137 22.32 -0.71 -18.04
N GLU A 138 23.44 -1.28 -18.47
CA GLU A 138 23.93 -2.56 -17.97
C GLU A 138 24.93 -2.30 -16.84
N ILE A 139 24.62 -2.80 -15.64
CA ILE A 139 25.55 -2.75 -14.52
C ILE A 139 26.53 -3.91 -14.68
N PRO A 140 27.83 -3.66 -14.89
CA PRO A 140 28.80 -4.73 -14.99
C PRO A 140 28.87 -5.48 -13.66
N SER A 141 28.69 -6.79 -13.73
CA SER A 141 28.93 -7.69 -12.59
C SER A 141 30.42 -7.77 -12.35
N ILE A 142 30.94 -6.82 -11.58
CA ILE A 142 32.33 -6.85 -11.15
C ILE A 142 32.46 -7.94 -10.10
N GLU A 143 32.81 -9.14 -10.54
CA GLU A 143 33.47 -10.11 -9.69
C GLU A 143 34.86 -9.54 -9.32
N HIS A 144 35.14 -9.46 -8.02
CA HIS A 144 36.39 -9.03 -7.39
C HIS A 144 36.64 -7.53 -7.17
N SER A 145 36.35 -7.11 -5.92
CA SER A 145 37.27 -6.46 -4.98
C SER A 145 38.31 -5.46 -5.52
N ALA A 146 38.01 -4.14 -5.51
CA ALA A 146 39.07 -3.12 -5.39
C ALA A 146 38.67 -1.65 -5.08
N LEU A 147 37.40 -1.23 -4.95
CA LEU A 147 37.11 0.22 -4.93
C LEU A 147 36.47 0.85 -3.69
N PHE A 148 36.23 0.13 -2.60
CA PHE A 148 35.78 0.78 -1.35
C PHE A 148 36.60 0.31 -0.16
N SER A 149 37.82 0.85 -0.03
CA SER A 149 38.53 0.86 1.25
C SER A 149 37.99 1.98 2.14
N ASN A 150 36.78 1.82 2.67
CA ASN A 150 36.34 2.64 3.81
C ASN A 150 36.70 1.89 5.10
N LYS A 151 37.85 2.26 5.65
CA LYS A 151 38.10 2.11 7.08
C LYS A 151 37.10 3.00 7.81
N GLU A 152 36.22 2.43 8.62
CA GLU A 152 35.98 2.89 9.99
C GLU A 152 35.06 1.93 10.76
N ASN A 153 35.23 1.98 12.08
CA ASN A 153 35.06 0.89 13.02
C ASN A 153 33.62 0.68 13.51
N GLN A 154 33.30 -0.60 13.73
CA GLN A 154 32.52 -1.19 14.82
C GLN A 154 31.26 -0.46 15.31
N THR A 155 30.09 -1.10 15.14
CA THR A 155 29.31 -1.63 16.28
C THR A 155 28.23 -2.64 15.84
N ALA A 156 28.26 -3.80 16.51
CA ALA A 156 27.15 -4.69 16.86
C ALA A 156 26.18 -5.25 15.78
N ASN A 157 26.34 -6.56 15.52
CA ASN A 157 25.27 -7.56 15.35
C ASN A 157 24.03 -7.15 14.55
N LEU A 158 24.15 -7.16 13.23
CA LEU A 158 23.08 -7.58 12.35
C LEU A 158 23.72 -8.48 11.28
N SER A 159 23.12 -9.61 10.98
CA SER A 159 23.52 -10.49 9.87
C SER A 159 23.55 -9.70 8.56
N THR A 160 24.69 -9.09 8.26
CA THR A 160 24.92 -8.24 7.10
C THR A 160 25.00 -9.11 5.86
N LEU A 161 23.93 -9.08 5.06
CA LEU A 161 24.01 -9.38 3.64
C LEU A 161 25.08 -8.44 3.04
N ILE A 162 26.27 -8.97 2.77
CA ILE A 162 27.32 -8.21 2.08
C ILE A 162 26.89 -8.15 0.61
N LEU A 163 26.27 -7.04 0.22
CA LEU A 163 25.92 -6.78 -1.18
C LEU A 163 27.20 -6.65 -2.01
N THR A 164 27.19 -7.17 -3.24
CA THR A 164 28.26 -6.90 -4.20
C THR A 164 28.25 -5.41 -4.60
N PRO A 165 29.36 -4.83 -5.11
CA PRO A 165 29.36 -3.44 -5.58
C PRO A 165 28.29 -3.16 -6.64
N ALA A 166 27.99 -4.15 -7.49
CA ALA A 166 26.95 -4.05 -8.52
C ALA A 166 25.54 -4.03 -7.91
N GLN A 167 25.27 -4.87 -6.90
CA GLN A 167 24.01 -4.86 -6.15
C GLN A 167 23.84 -3.56 -5.34
N ALA A 168 24.92 -3.08 -4.72
CA ALA A 168 24.95 -1.81 -4.01
C ALA A 168 24.61 -0.64 -4.95
N LEU A 169 25.21 -0.60 -6.16
CA LEU A 169 24.85 0.39 -7.16
C LEU A 169 23.39 0.28 -7.59
N LEU A 170 22.89 -0.92 -7.91
CA LEU A 170 21.49 -1.13 -8.29
C LEU A 170 20.53 -0.64 -7.20
N SER A 171 20.81 -0.98 -5.94
CA SER A 171 19.99 -0.49 -4.81
C SER A 171 20.02 1.03 -4.68
N GLN A 172 21.16 1.69 -4.89
CA GLN A 172 21.25 3.15 -4.89
C GLN A 172 20.41 3.76 -6.02
N LEU A 173 20.45 3.18 -7.22
CA LEU A 173 19.64 3.63 -8.35
C LEU A 173 18.14 3.53 -8.05
N LEU A 174 17.69 2.37 -7.54
CA LEU A 174 16.28 2.14 -7.20
C LEU A 174 15.80 3.05 -6.07
N ILE A 175 16.62 3.25 -5.04
CA ILE A 175 16.30 4.18 -3.94
C ILE A 175 16.19 5.60 -4.48
N HIS A 176 17.14 6.04 -5.31
CA HIS A 176 17.11 7.38 -5.88
C HIS A 176 15.85 7.59 -6.73
N ASP A 177 15.56 6.67 -7.65
CA ASP A 177 14.36 6.71 -8.48
C ASP A 177 13.07 6.78 -7.66
N ALA A 178 12.95 5.94 -6.62
CA ALA A 178 11.81 5.97 -5.71
C ALA A 178 11.69 7.32 -4.99
N THR A 179 12.79 7.87 -4.47
CA THR A 179 12.78 9.17 -3.78
C THR A 179 12.43 10.33 -4.70
N GLN A 180 12.89 10.31 -5.95
CA GLN A 180 12.56 11.37 -6.92
C GLN A 180 11.11 11.27 -7.38
N LYS A 181 10.61 10.06 -7.65
CA LYS A 181 9.19 9.83 -7.91
C LYS A 181 8.32 10.35 -6.77
N GLU A 182 8.73 10.11 -5.54
CA GLU A 182 8.04 10.60 -4.35
C GLU A 182 8.08 12.15 -4.25
N LYS A 183 9.23 12.79 -4.52
CA LYS A 183 9.33 14.26 -4.55
C LYS A 183 8.42 14.87 -5.62
N VAL A 184 8.46 14.33 -6.85
CA VAL A 184 7.59 14.77 -7.95
C VAL A 184 6.13 14.55 -7.59
N PHE A 185 5.80 13.42 -6.94
CA PHE A 185 4.46 13.21 -6.43
C PHE A 185 4.06 14.31 -5.45
N TYR A 186 4.89 14.63 -4.44
CA TYR A 186 4.54 15.65 -3.45
C TYR A 186 4.40 17.07 -3.99
N THR A 187 5.04 17.42 -5.11
CA THR A 187 4.92 18.75 -5.73
C THR A 187 3.87 18.83 -6.82
N THR A 188 3.35 17.70 -7.31
CA THR A 188 2.31 17.65 -8.34
C THR A 188 0.91 17.76 -7.74
N VAL A 189 -0.02 18.30 -8.53
CA VAL A 189 -1.42 18.47 -8.13
C VAL A 189 -2.24 17.32 -8.71
N PHE A 190 -3.10 16.73 -7.88
CA PHE A 190 -3.96 15.61 -8.23
C PHE A 190 -5.42 15.90 -7.93
N ASP A 191 -6.30 15.36 -8.77
CA ASP A 191 -7.75 15.43 -8.58
C ASP A 191 -8.24 14.23 -7.77
N CYS A 192 -8.96 14.50 -6.67
CA CYS A 192 -9.52 13.41 -5.87
C CYS A 192 -10.87 12.96 -6.43
N GLY A 193 -10.98 11.68 -6.81
CA GLY A 193 -12.23 11.08 -7.33
C GLY A 193 -13.39 10.96 -6.32
N VAL A 194 -13.18 11.29 -5.04
CA VAL A 194 -14.21 11.24 -3.99
C VAL A 194 -14.82 12.62 -3.73
N CYS A 195 -13.98 13.65 -3.54
CA CYS A 195 -14.43 15.02 -3.27
C CYS A 195 -14.41 15.93 -4.49
N PHE A 196 -13.83 15.49 -5.61
CA PHE A 196 -13.68 16.24 -6.87
C PHE A 196 -12.92 17.57 -6.73
N MET A 197 -12.01 17.64 -5.74
CA MET A 197 -11.15 18.80 -5.50
C MET A 197 -9.69 18.46 -5.83
N CYS A 198 -8.92 19.48 -6.21
CA CYS A 198 -7.50 19.39 -6.49
C CYS A 198 -6.70 19.51 -5.18
N TRP A 199 -5.73 18.64 -4.98
CA TRP A 199 -4.86 18.63 -3.82
C TRP A 199 -3.40 18.45 -4.26
N LEU A 200 -2.48 19.10 -3.54
CA LEU A 200 -1.05 18.86 -3.71
C LEU A 200 -0.74 17.42 -3.27
N GLY A 201 0.20 16.74 -3.90
CA GLY A 201 0.51 15.35 -3.58
C GLY A 201 0.91 15.12 -2.12
N SER A 202 1.44 16.14 -1.43
CA SER A 202 1.68 16.12 0.02
C SER A 202 0.41 15.84 0.85
N GLU A 203 -0.74 16.29 0.36
CA GLU A 203 -2.07 16.10 0.95
C GLU A 203 -2.83 14.93 0.31
N CYS A 204 -2.16 14.11 -0.50
CA CYS A 204 -2.72 12.95 -1.17
C CYS A 204 -2.08 11.64 -0.71
N VAL A 205 -2.74 10.54 -1.04
CA VAL A 205 -2.22 9.18 -0.90
C VAL A 205 -2.46 8.43 -2.19
N GLN A 206 -1.40 7.82 -2.73
CA GLN A 206 -1.48 6.91 -3.86
C GLN A 206 -1.54 5.46 -3.37
N ILE A 207 -2.48 4.66 -3.89
CA ILE A 207 -2.56 3.22 -3.58
C ILE A 207 -1.58 2.49 -4.52
N PRO A 208 -0.52 1.82 -4.02
CA PRO A 208 0.54 1.28 -4.88
C PRO A 208 0.06 0.19 -5.86
N GLN A 209 -0.97 -0.57 -5.47
CA GLN A 209 -1.49 -1.67 -6.29
C GLN A 209 -2.22 -1.20 -7.55
N CYS A 210 -2.90 -0.05 -7.52
CA CYS A 210 -3.69 0.48 -8.64
C CYS A 210 -3.24 1.84 -9.15
N GLY A 211 -2.36 2.54 -8.44
CA GLY A 211 -1.87 3.86 -8.81
C GLY A 211 -2.86 5.01 -8.60
N HIS A 212 -4.10 4.73 -8.15
CA HIS A 212 -5.10 5.77 -7.88
C HIS A 212 -4.71 6.67 -6.71
N VAL A 213 -4.98 7.98 -6.87
CA VAL A 213 -4.61 9.03 -5.93
C VAL A 213 -5.87 9.62 -5.29
N PHE A 214 -5.88 9.75 -3.97
CA PHE A 214 -6.99 10.34 -3.22
C PHE A 214 -6.50 11.34 -2.20
N CYS A 215 -7.35 12.33 -1.89
CA CYS A 215 -7.09 13.26 -0.81
C CYS A 215 -6.99 12.52 0.54
N ARG A 216 -6.05 12.93 1.40
CA ARG A 216 -5.81 12.30 2.71
C ARG A 216 -7.08 12.24 3.55
N SER A 217 -7.83 13.34 3.62
CA SER A 217 -9.07 13.42 4.40
C SER A 217 -10.15 12.45 3.90
N CYS A 218 -10.31 12.33 2.58
CA CYS A 218 -11.25 11.44 1.92
C CYS A 218 -10.96 9.97 2.29
N LEU A 219 -9.70 9.56 2.15
CA LEU A 219 -9.29 8.19 2.41
C LEU A 219 -9.28 7.88 3.92
N THR A 220 -8.93 8.85 4.77
CA THR A 220 -9.05 8.71 6.24
C THR A 220 -10.48 8.46 6.66
N GLU A 221 -11.44 9.26 6.20
CA GLU A 221 -12.85 9.09 6.58
C GLU A 221 -13.42 7.78 6.04
N PHE A 222 -13.06 7.40 4.81
CA PHE A 222 -13.44 6.09 4.26
C PHE A 222 -12.94 4.93 5.14
N CYS A 223 -11.63 4.89 5.44
CA CYS A 223 -11.04 3.86 6.29
C CYS A 223 -11.66 3.86 7.69
N ARG A 224 -11.88 5.04 8.28
CA ARG A 224 -12.50 5.19 9.60
C ARG A 224 -13.90 4.58 9.63
N LEU A 225 -14.74 4.91 8.65
CA LEU A 225 -16.10 4.37 8.53
C LEU A 225 -16.08 2.84 8.45
N GLN A 226 -15.27 2.26 7.55
CA GLN A 226 -15.18 0.80 7.39
C GLN A 226 -14.71 0.10 8.66
N ILE A 227 -13.72 0.64 9.38
CA ILE A 227 -13.23 0.08 10.65
C ILE A 227 -14.29 0.18 11.75
N THR A 228 -15.03 1.29 11.82
CA THR A 228 -16.09 1.47 12.82
C THR A 228 -17.28 0.54 12.58
N GLU A 229 -17.61 0.25 11.33
CA GLU A 229 -18.65 -0.69 10.93
C GLU A 229 -18.22 -2.16 11.05
N GLY A 230 -16.91 -2.42 11.13
CA GLY A 230 -16.36 -3.78 11.24
C GLY A 230 -16.05 -4.45 9.90
N ASN A 231 -16.18 -3.71 8.80
CA ASN A 231 -16.00 -4.16 7.42
C ASN A 231 -14.53 -4.07 6.98
N VAL A 232 -13.62 -4.65 7.77
CA VAL A 232 -12.16 -4.51 7.53
C VAL A 232 -11.67 -5.16 6.23
N ARG A 233 -12.44 -6.08 5.64
CA ARG A 233 -12.13 -6.69 4.33
C ARG A 233 -12.57 -5.81 3.16
N ASP A 234 -13.50 -4.90 3.39
CA ASP A 234 -14.05 -4.02 2.34
C ASP A 234 -13.28 -2.70 2.26
N ILE A 235 -12.17 -2.58 3.00
CA ILE A 235 -11.21 -1.47 2.86
C ILE A 235 -10.46 -1.67 1.54
N THR A 236 -11.09 -1.18 0.48
CA THR A 236 -10.64 -1.24 -0.91
C THR A 236 -10.48 0.17 -1.46
N CYS A 237 -9.95 0.28 -2.68
CA CYS A 237 -9.85 1.53 -3.40
C CYS A 237 -11.26 2.14 -3.58
N PRO A 238 -11.49 3.42 -3.23
CA PRO A 238 -12.78 4.07 -3.45
C PRO A 238 -13.18 4.23 -4.92
N GLN A 239 -12.28 3.95 -5.87
CA GLN A 239 -12.57 3.98 -7.30
C GLN A 239 -13.49 2.84 -7.70
N ALA A 240 -14.45 3.12 -8.59
CA ALA A 240 -15.30 2.08 -9.17
C ALA A 240 -14.48 0.97 -9.85
N ASP A 241 -14.94 -0.28 -9.71
CA ASP A 241 -14.34 -1.48 -10.30
C ASP A 241 -12.86 -1.72 -9.92
N CYS A 242 -12.44 -1.25 -8.73
CA CYS A 242 -11.08 -1.42 -8.23
C CYS A 242 -11.05 -2.19 -6.90
N ASP A 243 -10.59 -3.44 -6.94
CA ASP A 243 -10.44 -4.30 -5.75
C ASP A 243 -9.08 -4.12 -5.03
N ALA A 244 -8.28 -3.13 -5.45
CA ALA A 244 -6.97 -2.87 -4.85
C ALA A 244 -7.12 -2.43 -3.39
N THR A 245 -6.19 -2.86 -2.55
CA THR A 245 -6.22 -2.56 -1.11
C THR A 245 -5.09 -1.60 -0.72
N PRO A 246 -5.36 -0.59 0.12
CA PRO A 246 -4.30 0.23 0.69
C PRO A 246 -3.40 -0.62 1.59
N THR A 247 -2.11 -0.28 1.66
CA THR A 247 -1.18 -1.04 2.51
C THR A 247 -1.50 -0.84 4.00
N PRO A 248 -1.21 -1.81 4.89
CA PRO A 248 -1.41 -1.63 6.32
C PRO A 248 -0.68 -0.41 6.90
N ALA A 249 0.49 -0.08 6.36
CA ALA A 249 1.25 1.11 6.74
C ALA A 249 0.51 2.42 6.37
N GLN A 250 -0.14 2.47 5.20
CA GLN A 250 -0.99 3.58 4.81
C GLN A 250 -2.23 3.69 5.69
N VAL A 251 -2.91 2.58 5.98
CA VAL A 251 -4.06 2.58 6.89
C VAL A 251 -3.64 3.12 8.26
N ARG A 252 -2.51 2.65 8.81
CA ARG A 252 -1.96 3.12 10.09
C ARG A 252 -1.70 4.62 10.12
N SER A 253 -1.12 5.19 9.05
CA SER A 253 -0.82 6.62 8.98
C SER A 253 -2.06 7.49 8.79
N LEU A 254 -3.15 6.93 8.25
CA LEU A 254 -4.41 7.65 8.00
C LEU A 254 -5.35 7.69 9.20
N VAL A 255 -5.54 6.56 9.90
CA VAL A 255 -6.54 6.44 10.98
C VAL A 255 -5.95 6.57 12.39
N GLY A 256 -4.63 6.57 12.51
CA GLY A 256 -3.92 6.60 13.79
C GLY A 256 -3.88 5.24 14.51
N GLU A 257 -3.17 5.20 15.63
CA GLU A 257 -2.82 3.94 16.32
C GLU A 257 -4.03 3.22 16.94
N GLU A 258 -4.98 3.96 17.52
CA GLU A 258 -6.15 3.35 18.18
C GLU A 258 -7.07 2.61 17.20
N LEU A 259 -7.43 3.26 16.08
CA LEU A 259 -8.26 2.65 15.05
C LEU A 259 -7.49 1.57 14.29
N PHE A 260 -6.17 1.73 14.09
CA PHE A 260 -5.35 0.70 13.48
C PHE A 260 -5.29 -0.58 14.33
N ASN A 261 -5.18 -0.48 15.66
CA ASN A 261 -5.21 -1.65 16.54
C ASN A 261 -6.54 -2.40 16.45
N ARG A 262 -7.65 -1.67 16.28
CA ARG A 262 -8.97 -2.27 16.03
C ARG A 262 -9.00 -2.95 14.66
N PHE A 263 -8.49 -2.29 13.62
CA PHE A 263 -8.37 -2.85 12.28
C PHE A 263 -7.56 -4.15 12.26
N ASP A 264 -6.37 -4.16 12.86
CA ASP A 264 -5.49 -5.32 12.91
C ASP A 264 -6.15 -6.52 13.61
N ARG A 265 -6.80 -6.28 14.75
CA ARG A 265 -7.56 -7.32 15.46
C ARG A 265 -8.70 -7.88 14.63
N LEU A 266 -9.50 -7.02 13.99
CA LEU A 266 -10.63 -7.44 13.17
C LEU A 266 -10.16 -8.17 11.90
N LEU A 267 -9.06 -7.72 11.28
CA LEU A 267 -8.48 -8.34 10.10
C LEU A 267 -7.95 -9.74 10.43
N LEU A 268 -7.22 -9.86 11.54
CA LEU A 268 -6.76 -11.14 12.05
C LEU A 268 -7.95 -12.07 12.36
N GLN A 269 -8.94 -11.58 13.10
CA GLN A 269 -10.13 -12.36 13.45
C GLN A 269 -10.88 -12.84 12.20
N SER A 270 -11.14 -11.95 11.25
CA SER A 270 -11.82 -12.29 10.00
C SER A 270 -11.04 -13.33 9.19
N THR A 271 -9.71 -13.22 9.15
CA THR A 271 -8.82 -14.17 8.48
C THR A 271 -8.89 -15.54 9.13
N LEU A 272 -8.80 -15.60 10.46
CA LEU A 272 -8.88 -16.84 11.23
C LEU A 272 -10.27 -17.50 11.15
N ASP A 273 -11.34 -16.72 11.14
CA ASP A 273 -12.72 -17.22 11.01
C ASP A 273 -12.97 -17.93 9.67
N TYR A 274 -12.19 -17.59 8.63
CA TYR A 274 -12.29 -18.24 7.32
C TYR A 274 -11.50 -19.56 7.23
N MET A 275 -10.52 -19.76 8.13
CA MET A 275 -9.67 -20.94 8.13
C MET A 275 -10.38 -22.14 8.79
N SER A 276 -10.58 -23.21 8.02
CA SER A 276 -11.31 -24.41 8.49
C SER A 276 -10.58 -25.22 9.57
N ASP A 277 -9.28 -25.01 9.72
CA ASP A 277 -8.39 -25.64 10.69
C ASP A 277 -8.21 -24.77 11.95
N VAL A 278 -9.02 -23.73 12.12
CA VAL A 278 -8.92 -22.82 13.26
C VAL A 278 -10.21 -22.84 14.09
N SER A 279 -10.07 -22.90 15.41
CA SER A 279 -11.18 -22.81 16.36
C SER A 279 -10.77 -22.01 17.59
N TYR A 280 -11.72 -21.28 18.17
CA TYR A 280 -11.51 -20.56 19.43
C TYR A 280 -11.72 -21.45 20.66
N CYS A 281 -10.91 -21.23 21.70
CA CYS A 281 -11.08 -21.86 23.00
C CYS A 281 -12.41 -21.42 23.62
N PRO A 282 -13.29 -22.34 24.03
CA PRO A 282 -14.60 -21.99 24.60
C PRO A 282 -14.53 -21.44 26.02
N ARG A 283 -13.35 -21.46 26.68
CA ARG A 283 -13.19 -20.85 28.00
C ARG A 283 -13.23 -19.33 27.88
N ARG A 284 -14.20 -18.72 28.57
CA ARG A 284 -14.37 -17.25 28.65
C ARG A 284 -13.13 -16.50 29.12
N SER A 285 -12.29 -17.15 29.94
CA SER A 285 -11.04 -16.57 30.45
C SER A 285 -9.86 -16.68 29.48
N CYS A 286 -10.00 -17.43 28.38
CA CYS A 286 -8.91 -17.69 27.44
C CYS A 286 -9.24 -17.13 26.05
N GLY A 287 -10.30 -17.60 25.39
CA GLY A 287 -10.67 -17.17 24.04
C GLY A 287 -9.59 -17.34 22.97
N SER A 288 -8.47 -18.01 23.29
CA SER A 288 -7.33 -18.13 22.39
C SER A 288 -7.67 -18.96 21.17
N VAL A 289 -7.03 -18.61 20.06
CA VAL A 289 -7.06 -19.35 18.80
C VAL A 289 -6.37 -20.70 19.00
N VAL A 290 -6.95 -21.77 18.46
CA VAL A 290 -6.46 -23.15 18.53
C VAL A 290 -6.50 -23.75 17.13
N ILE A 291 -5.37 -24.29 16.68
CA ILE A 291 -5.26 -25.00 15.41
C ILE A 291 -5.80 -26.42 15.61
N VAL A 292 -6.67 -26.86 14.71
CA VAL A 292 -7.36 -28.15 14.73
C VAL A 292 -6.79 -29.03 13.64
N GLU A 293 -6.39 -30.25 14.00
CA GLU A 293 -5.98 -31.24 13.00
C GLU A 293 -7.18 -31.74 12.20
N LYS A 294 -7.01 -31.83 10.87
CA LYS A 294 -8.09 -32.12 9.89
C LYS A 294 -8.85 -33.44 10.13
N SER A 295 -8.30 -34.35 10.92
CA SER A 295 -8.85 -35.69 11.20
C SER A 295 -9.44 -35.84 12.61
N GLY A 296 -9.30 -34.84 13.48
CA GLY A 296 -9.69 -34.92 14.89
C GLY A 296 -10.93 -34.09 15.23
N SER A 297 -11.85 -34.66 16.03
CA SER A 297 -12.92 -33.89 16.69
C SER A 297 -12.46 -33.21 17.99
N MET A 298 -11.18 -33.36 18.34
CA MET A 298 -10.52 -32.86 19.54
C MET A 298 -9.61 -31.68 19.22
N ALA A 299 -9.68 -30.63 20.03
CA ALA A 299 -8.72 -29.55 20.02
C ALA A 299 -8.24 -29.27 21.44
N MET A 300 -6.95 -28.99 21.58
CA MET A 300 -6.33 -28.65 22.86
C MET A 300 -5.77 -27.24 22.81
N CYS A 301 -6.23 -26.38 23.72
CA CYS A 301 -5.71 -25.03 23.81
C CYS A 301 -4.30 -25.03 24.40
N SER A 302 -3.33 -24.42 23.72
CA SER A 302 -1.93 -24.30 24.19
C SER A 302 -1.76 -23.38 25.41
N VAL A 303 -2.69 -22.43 25.61
CA VAL A 303 -2.60 -21.43 26.70
C VAL A 303 -3.15 -21.96 28.01
N CYS A 304 -4.30 -22.64 27.98
CA CYS A 304 -4.99 -23.12 29.19
C CYS A 304 -5.08 -24.64 29.31
N SER A 305 -4.43 -25.37 28.39
CA SER A 305 -4.42 -26.84 28.30
C SER A 305 -5.81 -27.48 28.30
N TYR A 306 -6.84 -26.73 27.92
CA TYR A 306 -8.22 -27.22 27.89
C TYR A 306 -8.48 -28.00 26.60
N ALA A 307 -8.75 -29.29 26.75
CA ALA A 307 -9.19 -30.16 25.67
C ALA A 307 -10.71 -30.09 25.49
N PHE A 308 -11.15 -29.73 24.29
CA PHE A 308 -12.56 -29.58 23.95
C PHE A 308 -12.88 -30.24 22.61
N CYS A 309 -14.16 -30.59 22.44
CA CYS A 309 -14.68 -31.07 21.17
C CYS A 309 -14.95 -29.87 20.26
N VAL A 310 -14.39 -29.88 19.05
CA VAL A 310 -14.51 -28.78 18.07
C VAL A 310 -15.95 -28.59 17.61
N LEU A 311 -16.73 -29.67 17.59
CA LEU A 311 -18.14 -29.69 17.16
C LEU A 311 -19.08 -29.11 18.22
N CYS A 312 -18.96 -29.52 19.48
CA CYS A 312 -19.91 -29.08 20.53
C CYS A 312 -19.37 -28.00 21.47
N LYS A 313 -18.08 -27.65 21.35
CA LYS A 313 -17.36 -26.67 22.19
C LYS A 313 -17.41 -26.97 23.70
N LYS A 314 -17.65 -28.24 24.08
CA LYS A 314 -17.60 -28.74 25.46
C LYS A 314 -16.35 -29.60 25.68
N THR A 315 -16.11 -30.01 26.92
CA THR A 315 -15.03 -30.93 27.28
C THR A 315 -15.04 -32.14 26.34
N TYR A 316 -13.86 -32.51 25.85
CA TYR A 316 -13.72 -33.60 24.91
C TYR A 316 -14.32 -34.90 25.49
N HIS A 317 -15.13 -35.58 24.69
CA HIS A 317 -15.92 -36.75 25.09
C HIS A 317 -15.64 -37.99 24.22
N GLY A 318 -14.50 -38.01 23.51
CA GLY A 318 -14.11 -39.17 22.71
C GLY A 318 -15.05 -39.44 21.54
N THR A 319 -15.49 -40.69 21.41
CA THR A 319 -16.39 -41.20 20.36
C THR A 319 -17.88 -41.07 20.71
N GLU A 320 -18.22 -40.56 21.89
CA GLU A 320 -19.60 -40.38 22.30
C GLU A 320 -20.30 -39.31 21.44
N ASP A 321 -21.59 -39.52 21.13
CA ASP A 321 -22.38 -38.55 20.38
C ASP A 321 -22.51 -37.23 21.15
N CYS A 322 -22.34 -36.09 20.46
CA CYS A 322 -22.59 -34.76 21.05
C CYS A 322 -24.07 -34.64 21.48
N GLN A 323 -24.38 -34.96 22.74
CA GLN A 323 -25.73 -35.26 23.25
C GLN A 323 -26.79 -34.13 23.22
N LYS A 324 -26.52 -32.95 22.65
CA LYS A 324 -27.52 -31.86 22.57
C LYS A 324 -27.44 -31.04 21.28
N MET A 325 -27.50 -31.69 20.13
CA MET A 325 -27.72 -31.00 18.85
C MET A 325 -28.98 -31.53 18.18
N ASN A 326 -30.01 -30.67 18.05
CA ASN A 326 -31.25 -31.00 17.34
C ASN A 326 -30.89 -31.42 15.90
N LYS A 327 -31.40 -32.57 15.43
CA LYS A 327 -31.04 -33.19 14.13
C LYS A 327 -31.23 -32.23 12.95
N ASP A 328 -32.19 -31.32 13.06
CA ASP A 328 -32.43 -30.30 12.04
C ASP A 328 -31.36 -29.18 12.03
N ARG A 329 -30.83 -28.81 13.20
CA ARG A 329 -29.66 -27.91 13.30
C ARG A 329 -28.42 -28.56 12.72
N ARG A 330 -28.22 -29.86 12.93
CA ARG A 330 -27.11 -30.64 12.37
C ARG A 330 -27.11 -30.59 10.83
N ARG A 331 -28.25 -30.92 10.21
CA ARG A 331 -28.41 -30.90 8.74
C ARG A 331 -28.27 -29.51 8.13
N LEU A 332 -28.79 -28.47 8.80
CA LEU A 332 -28.68 -27.08 8.32
C LEU A 332 -27.26 -26.51 8.36
N LEU A 333 -26.44 -26.97 9.30
CA LEU A 333 -25.02 -26.57 9.40
C LEU A 333 -24.14 -27.37 8.43
N GLU A 334 -24.41 -28.66 8.28
CA GLU A 334 -23.77 -29.52 7.27
C GLU A 334 -24.05 -29.05 5.83
N SER A 335 -25.25 -28.54 5.56
CA SER A 335 -25.64 -28.06 4.22
C SER A 335 -25.11 -26.67 3.86
N ARG A 336 -24.66 -25.87 4.84
CA ARG A 336 -24.18 -24.48 4.60
C ARG A 336 -22.66 -24.33 4.68
N TYR A 337 -21.98 -25.22 5.41
CA TYR A 337 -20.53 -25.17 5.62
C TYR A 337 -19.82 -26.52 5.40
N GLY A 338 -20.53 -27.54 4.91
CA GLY A 338 -20.02 -28.92 4.91
C GLY A 338 -19.95 -29.50 6.34
N ARG A 339 -19.58 -30.78 6.46
CA ARG A 339 -19.61 -31.57 7.71
C ARG A 339 -18.71 -31.05 8.86
N CYS A 340 -18.00 -29.94 8.66
CA CYS A 340 -16.91 -29.49 9.52
C CYS A 340 -17.01 -28.05 10.07
N ASN A 341 -18.18 -27.40 10.16
CA ASN A 341 -18.22 -26.05 10.75
C ASN A 341 -19.49 -25.77 11.56
N LEU A 342 -19.35 -25.72 12.89
CA LEU A 342 -20.29 -25.13 13.84
C LEU A 342 -19.56 -24.07 14.65
N VAL A 343 -19.91 -22.79 14.47
CA VAL A 343 -20.34 -21.82 15.50
C VAL A 343 -20.44 -20.42 14.87
N VAL A 344 -21.64 -19.83 14.93
CA VAL A 344 -21.93 -18.37 14.99
C VAL A 344 -23.27 -18.32 15.75
N THR A 345 -23.55 -17.66 16.87
CA THR A 345 -23.05 -16.49 17.63
C THR A 345 -23.35 -16.72 19.11
N MET A 346 -22.52 -16.25 20.05
CA MET A 346 -22.92 -16.05 21.45
C MET A 346 -22.46 -14.68 21.96
N GLU A 347 -23.09 -13.62 21.47
CA GLU A 347 -23.17 -12.33 22.16
C GLU A 347 -24.59 -11.77 22.05
N SER A 348 -25.37 -11.93 23.12
CA SER A 348 -26.63 -11.22 23.39
C SER A 348 -26.99 -11.47 24.86
N ARG A 349 -26.26 -10.85 25.79
CA ARG A 349 -26.51 -10.96 27.23
C ARG A 349 -27.22 -9.72 27.81
N LEU A 350 -27.83 -8.90 26.96
CA LEU A 350 -28.74 -7.84 27.38
C LEU A 350 -30.10 -8.08 26.70
N SER A 351 -31.11 -8.28 27.55
CA SER A 351 -32.54 -8.31 27.23
C SER A 351 -33.14 -9.58 26.59
N GLN A 352 -32.80 -10.78 27.07
CA GLN A 352 -33.49 -12.03 26.64
C GLN A 352 -35.01 -12.02 26.94
N GLU A 353 -35.44 -11.34 28.00
CA GLU A 353 -36.86 -11.21 28.34
C GLU A 353 -37.60 -10.23 27.41
N TRP A 354 -36.96 -9.13 27.02
CA TRP A 354 -37.56 -8.14 26.10
C TRP A 354 -37.65 -8.70 24.67
N ILE A 355 -36.60 -9.40 24.20
CA ILE A 355 -36.52 -10.02 22.86
C ILE A 355 -37.52 -11.17 22.67
N ALA A 356 -37.90 -11.88 23.74
CA ALA A 356 -38.89 -12.95 23.67
C ALA A 356 -40.31 -12.43 23.44
N VAL A 357 -40.59 -11.19 23.83
CA VAL A 357 -41.94 -10.60 23.78
C VAL A 357 -42.19 -9.87 22.45
N THR A 358 -41.18 -9.25 21.83
CA THR A 358 -41.34 -8.44 20.61
C THR A 358 -40.87 -9.09 19.30
N CYS A 359 -40.14 -10.21 19.35
CA CYS A 359 -39.52 -10.80 18.16
C CYS A 359 -39.96 -12.25 17.91
N LYS A 360 -40.41 -12.55 16.68
CA LYS A 360 -40.74 -13.92 16.22
C LYS A 360 -39.94 -14.28 14.97
N ASN A 361 -39.79 -15.58 14.73
CA ASN A 361 -39.01 -16.07 13.58
C ASN A 361 -39.91 -16.18 12.34
N CYS A 362 -39.38 -15.76 11.19
CA CYS A 362 -40.07 -15.98 9.91
C CYS A 362 -40.23 -17.48 9.62
N PRO A 363 -41.42 -17.97 9.22
CA PRO A 363 -41.66 -19.39 8.93
C PRO A 363 -41.01 -19.90 7.63
N TYR A 364 -40.42 -19.00 6.82
CA TYR A 364 -39.73 -19.36 5.57
C TYR A 364 -38.21 -19.39 5.73
N CYS A 365 -37.62 -18.35 6.31
CA CYS A 365 -36.17 -18.20 6.38
C CYS A 365 -35.62 -18.15 7.82
N PHE A 366 -36.49 -18.29 8.83
CA PHE A 366 -36.16 -18.26 10.26
C PHE A 366 -35.38 -17.03 10.73
N SER A 367 -35.38 -15.96 9.93
CA SER A 367 -34.82 -14.68 10.35
C SER A 367 -35.70 -14.12 11.45
N ARG A 368 -35.07 -13.59 12.50
CA ARG A 368 -35.75 -12.94 13.61
C ARG A 368 -36.32 -11.63 13.09
N ILE A 369 -37.64 -11.50 13.14
CA ILE A 369 -38.36 -10.30 12.72
C ILE A 369 -38.96 -9.66 13.96
N GLU A 370 -38.77 -8.36 14.11
CA GLU A 370 -39.38 -7.53 15.15
C GLU A 370 -40.74 -7.02 14.66
N LYS A 371 -41.75 -6.99 15.54
CA LYS A 371 -43.07 -6.49 15.18
C LYS A 371 -43.05 -4.97 14.96
N ASN A 372 -43.14 -4.51 13.71
CA ASN A 372 -43.28 -3.08 13.40
C ASN A 372 -44.76 -2.64 13.33
N GLY A 373 -45.45 -2.58 14.48
CA GLY A 373 -46.79 -1.98 14.60
C GLY A 373 -47.95 -2.97 14.87
N GLY A 374 -49.17 -2.55 14.53
CA GLY A 374 -50.42 -3.24 14.90
C GLY A 374 -50.88 -4.36 13.95
N CYS A 375 -50.37 -4.40 12.71
CA CYS A 375 -50.85 -5.34 11.68
C CYS A 375 -50.27 -6.75 11.87
N ASN A 376 -51.13 -7.77 11.78
CA ASN A 376 -50.70 -9.17 11.82
C ASN A 376 -50.13 -9.67 10.48
N ARG A 377 -50.26 -8.92 9.39
CA ARG A 377 -49.62 -9.24 8.11
C ARG A 377 -48.22 -8.66 8.08
N MET A 378 -47.21 -9.52 8.14
CA MET A 378 -45.80 -9.11 8.17
C MET A 378 -45.03 -9.63 6.98
N THR A 379 -44.14 -8.78 6.46
CA THR A 379 -43.21 -9.12 5.38
C THR A 379 -41.82 -9.31 5.97
N CYS A 380 -41.17 -10.43 5.69
CA CYS A 380 -39.82 -10.69 6.18
C CYS A 380 -38.80 -9.79 5.47
N SER A 381 -37.99 -9.02 6.19
CA SER A 381 -36.93 -8.16 5.64
C SER A 381 -35.84 -8.91 4.86
N ARG A 382 -35.61 -10.19 5.16
CA ARG A 382 -34.54 -10.99 4.54
C ARG A 382 -34.99 -11.78 3.31
N CYS A 383 -36.23 -12.28 3.31
CA CYS A 383 -36.71 -13.12 2.20
C CYS A 383 -37.90 -12.51 1.44
N SER A 384 -38.38 -11.35 1.88
CA SER A 384 -39.50 -10.59 1.31
C SER A 384 -40.82 -11.35 1.21
N ARG A 385 -40.95 -12.50 1.90
CA ARG A 385 -42.17 -13.30 1.94
C ARG A 385 -43.10 -12.87 3.08
N GLN A 386 -44.40 -12.91 2.81
CA GLN A 386 -45.44 -12.52 3.75
C GLN A 386 -45.87 -13.68 4.65
N PHE A 387 -46.14 -13.40 5.91
CA PHE A 387 -46.66 -14.35 6.88
C PHE A 387 -47.53 -13.67 7.94
N CYS A 388 -48.37 -14.44 8.63
CA CYS A 388 -49.17 -13.95 9.74
C CYS A 388 -48.37 -13.95 11.04
N TRP A 389 -48.29 -12.83 11.74
CA TRP A 389 -47.58 -12.69 13.01
C TRP A 389 -48.26 -13.43 14.17
N ALA A 390 -49.59 -13.53 14.14
CA ALA A 390 -50.35 -14.16 15.23
C ALA A 390 -50.09 -15.67 15.28
N CYS A 391 -50.26 -16.37 14.14
CA CYS A 391 -50.19 -17.83 14.06
C CYS A 391 -48.97 -18.37 13.30
N LEU A 392 -48.10 -17.50 12.77
CA LEU A 392 -46.93 -17.87 11.95
C LEU A 392 -47.28 -18.65 10.66
N THR A 393 -48.53 -18.56 10.19
CA THR A 393 -48.95 -19.16 8.94
C THR A 393 -48.33 -18.44 7.75
N LYS A 394 -47.88 -19.26 6.79
CA LYS A 394 -47.30 -18.87 5.51
C LYS A 394 -48.39 -18.27 4.61
N LEU A 395 -48.26 -16.98 4.26
CA LEU A 395 -49.23 -16.32 3.39
C LEU A 395 -48.82 -16.51 1.92
N THR A 396 -49.73 -17.06 1.13
CA THR A 396 -49.62 -17.17 -0.33
C THR A 396 -50.65 -16.25 -0.98
N TYR A 397 -50.48 -15.93 -2.26
CA TYR A 397 -51.38 -15.01 -2.98
C TYR A 397 -52.87 -15.41 -2.85
N GLU A 398 -53.16 -16.71 -2.81
CA GLU A 398 -54.51 -17.28 -2.72
C GLU A 398 -55.11 -17.24 -1.30
N ASN A 399 -54.30 -17.38 -0.25
CA ASN A 399 -54.78 -17.46 1.14
C ASN A 399 -54.74 -16.12 1.89
N ASN A 400 -54.11 -15.09 1.29
CA ASN A 400 -53.83 -13.81 1.94
C ASN A 400 -55.11 -13.10 2.40
N HIS A 401 -56.22 -13.23 1.67
CA HIS A 401 -57.48 -12.55 2.01
C HIS A 401 -58.38 -13.39 2.91
N GLN A 402 -58.38 -14.72 2.74
CA GLN A 402 -59.22 -15.64 3.53
C GLN A 402 -58.73 -15.78 4.98
N HIS A 403 -57.40 -15.73 5.18
CA HIS A 403 -56.79 -15.92 6.50
C HIS A 403 -57.11 -14.78 7.50
N PHE A 404 -57.38 -13.57 7.00
CA PHE A 404 -57.68 -12.38 7.81
C PHE A 404 -59.17 -12.01 7.85
N SER A 405 -60.07 -12.91 7.44
CA SER A 405 -61.53 -12.71 7.51
C SER A 405 -62.02 -12.52 8.96
N HIS A 406 -63.18 -11.87 9.12
CA HIS A 406 -63.74 -11.41 10.40
C HIS A 406 -63.94 -12.50 11.48
N ASP A 407 -63.99 -13.78 11.09
CA ASP A 407 -64.15 -14.93 12.01
C ASP A 407 -62.82 -15.58 12.44
N SER A 408 -61.66 -15.06 12.03
CA SER A 408 -60.37 -15.62 12.42
C SER A 408 -59.73 -14.87 13.60
N PRO A 409 -59.06 -15.59 14.54
CA PRO A 409 -58.31 -14.95 15.64
C PRO A 409 -57.09 -14.16 15.15
N CYS A 410 -56.87 -14.10 13.82
CA CYS A 410 -55.75 -13.43 13.18
C CYS A 410 -56.14 -12.09 12.54
N THR A 411 -57.38 -11.62 12.70
CA THR A 411 -57.94 -10.38 12.13
C THR A 411 -56.98 -9.20 12.13
N ILE A 412 -57.00 -8.43 11.04
CA ILE A 412 -56.22 -7.20 10.89
C ILE A 412 -56.96 -6.10 11.66
N TRP A 413 -56.52 -5.79 12.87
CA TRP A 413 -57.02 -4.61 13.57
C TRP A 413 -56.49 -3.37 12.87
N ALA A 414 -57.39 -2.61 12.24
CA ALA A 414 -57.14 -1.27 11.74
C ALA A 414 -57.50 -0.28 12.84
N TRP A 415 -56.55 0.54 13.27
CA TRP A 415 -56.85 1.84 13.85
C TRP A 415 -56.18 2.91 13.00
N SER A 416 -57.07 3.73 12.45
CA SER A 416 -56.96 5.12 12.00
C SER A 416 -56.14 6.01 12.91
#